data_AF-A0A6A5VFL5-F1
#
_entry.id   AF-A0A6A5VFL5-F1
#
_cell.length_a   1.000
_cell.length_b   1.000
_cell.length_c   1.000
_cell.angle_alpha   90.00
_cell.angle_beta   90.00
_cell.angle_gamma   90.00
#
_symmetry.space_group_name_H-M   'P 1'
#
loop_
_entity.id
_entity.type
_entity.pdbx_description
1 polymer ?
#
loop_
_entity_poly.entity_id
_entity_poly.type
_entity_poly.pdbx_seq_one_letter_code
_entity_poly.pdbx_strand_id
1 'polypeptide(L)'
;MIRIPVDGTLQAHCLPLFIFVSGATGTPKSVGLRRASVVAGALSLSAACLTVDDMVPQARPKPHATVVGIEVFSSVAVVSWFAACFDDGWMWDGWMKRASTLVFGVPAIIIRMERHY
;
A
#
# COMPACT_ATOMS: atom_id res chain seq x y z
N MET A 1 6.82 14.58 -22.75
CA MET A 1 7.83 14.65 -21.66
C MET A 1 7.16 15.31 -20.45
N ILE A 2 7.06 14.61 -19.31
CA ILE A 2 6.48 15.19 -18.08
C ILE A 2 7.60 15.98 -17.40
N ARG A 3 7.41 17.29 -17.20
CA ARG A 3 8.31 18.13 -16.40
C ARG A 3 7.84 18.09 -14.94
N ILE A 4 8.72 17.65 -14.05
CA ILE A 4 8.49 17.72 -12.60
C ILE A 4 9.16 19.03 -12.13
N PRO A 5 8.40 20.02 -11.62
CA PRO A 5 9.00 21.21 -11.02
C PRO A 5 9.85 20.78 -9.82
N VAL A 6 11.11 21.23 -9.79
CA VAL A 6 12.12 20.90 -8.75
C VAL A 6 12.47 22.11 -7.89
N ASP A 7 11.67 23.16 -7.95
CA ASP A 7 11.62 24.25 -6.99
C ASP A 7 11.42 23.59 -5.62
N GLY A 8 12.50 23.46 -4.82
CA GLY A 8 12.70 22.50 -3.72
C GLY A 8 11.69 22.51 -2.56
N THR A 9 10.56 23.16 -2.73
CA THR A 9 9.37 23.13 -1.88
C THR A 9 8.42 22.00 -2.27
N LEU A 10 8.01 21.18 -1.30
CA LEU A 10 7.04 20.10 -1.50
C LEU A 10 5.62 20.67 -1.56
N GLN A 11 5.08 20.88 -2.76
CA GLN A 11 3.73 21.44 -2.94
C GLN A 11 2.65 20.34 -3.06
N ALA A 12 1.44 20.60 -2.57
CA ALA A 12 0.36 19.60 -2.51
C ALA A 12 -0.07 19.06 -3.90
N HIS A 13 0.09 19.85 -4.95
CA HIS A 13 -0.35 19.50 -6.31
C HIS A 13 0.72 18.81 -7.17
N CYS A 14 1.99 18.74 -6.70
CA CYS A 14 3.02 18.00 -7.42
C CYS A 14 2.69 16.51 -7.51
N LEU A 15 3.25 15.84 -8.52
CA LEU A 15 3.09 14.41 -8.78
C LEU A 15 4.32 13.63 -8.31
N PRO A 16 4.40 13.19 -7.03
CA PRO A 16 5.55 12.43 -6.53
C PRO A 16 5.61 11.00 -7.06
N LEU A 17 4.51 10.45 -7.58
CA LEU A 17 4.41 9.04 -7.94
C LEU A 17 3.63 8.83 -9.24
N PHE A 18 4.11 7.89 -10.05
CA PHE A 18 3.42 7.39 -11.23
C PHE A 18 3.19 5.89 -11.09
N ILE A 19 1.97 5.45 -11.37
CA ILE A 19 1.59 4.03 -11.39
C ILE A 19 1.26 3.64 -12.81
N PHE A 20 1.82 2.53 -13.27
CA PHE A 20 1.52 1.99 -14.58
C PHE A 20 0.44 0.91 -14.45
N VAL A 21 -0.66 1.09 -15.15
CA VAL A 21 -1.77 0.14 -15.23
C VAL A 21 -1.79 -0.52 -16.60
N SER A 22 -2.23 -1.78 -16.67
CA SER A 22 -2.44 -2.48 -17.95
C SER A 22 -3.48 -1.70 -18.77
N GLY A 23 -3.05 -1.11 -19.89
CA GLY A 23 -3.97 -0.40 -20.77
C GLY A 23 -4.78 -1.38 -21.59
N ALA A 24 -6.10 -1.18 -21.67
CA ALA A 24 -6.99 -1.99 -22.50
C ALA A 24 -6.60 -2.05 -24.00
N THR A 25 -5.79 -1.08 -24.46
CA THR A 25 -5.28 -0.95 -25.84
C THR A 25 -3.87 -1.52 -26.01
N GLY A 26 -3.40 -2.39 -25.11
CA GLY A 26 -2.11 -3.08 -25.18
C GLY A 26 -0.94 -2.32 -24.55
N THR A 27 -0.82 -1.00 -24.76
CA THR A 27 0.25 -0.21 -24.14
C THR A 27 -0.12 0.19 -22.70
N PRO A 28 0.75 -0.03 -21.69
CA PRO A 28 0.51 0.43 -20.32
C PRO A 28 0.28 1.94 -20.24
N LYS A 29 -0.69 2.35 -19.41
CA LYS A 29 -1.00 3.76 -19.17
C LYS A 29 -0.47 4.18 -17.81
N SER A 30 0.14 5.36 -17.72
CA SER A 30 0.59 5.93 -16.45
C SER A 30 -0.49 6.78 -15.79
N VAL A 31 -0.65 6.63 -14.49
CA VAL A 31 -1.48 7.50 -13.64
C VAL A 31 -0.54 8.24 -12.69
N GLY A 32 -0.47 9.57 -12.82
CA GLY A 32 0.25 10.42 -11.88
C GLY A 32 -0.63 10.71 -10.66
N LEU A 33 -0.16 10.38 -9.46
CA LEU A 33 -0.85 10.69 -8.21
C LEU A 33 -0.31 12.00 -7.64
N ARG A 34 -1.22 12.93 -7.30
CA ARG A 34 -0.86 14.17 -6.59
C ARG A 34 -0.47 13.85 -5.15
N ARG A 35 0.45 14.62 -4.59
CA ARG A 35 0.84 14.52 -3.17
C ARG A 35 -0.38 14.61 -2.24
N ALA A 36 -1.28 15.55 -2.48
CA ALA A 36 -2.52 15.68 -1.73
C ALA A 36 -3.36 14.38 -1.75
N SER A 37 -3.44 13.69 -2.89
CA SER A 37 -4.18 12.43 -3.03
C SER A 37 -3.53 11.29 -2.26
N VAL A 38 -2.19 11.21 -2.28
CA VAL A 38 -1.43 10.20 -1.50
C VAL A 38 -1.65 10.40 0.00
N VAL A 39 -1.51 11.66 0.47
CA VAL A 39 -1.72 12.00 1.88
C VAL A 39 -3.18 11.78 2.30
N ALA A 40 -4.15 12.17 1.48
CA ALA A 40 -5.57 11.95 1.76
C ALA A 40 -5.89 10.45 1.88
N GLY A 41 -5.30 9.61 1.02
CA GLY A 41 -5.43 8.15 1.13
C GLY A 41 -4.87 7.61 2.45
N ALA A 42 -3.67 8.04 2.84
CA ALA A 42 -3.09 7.66 4.12
C ALA A 42 -3.95 8.14 5.32
N LEU A 43 -4.45 9.38 5.29
CA LEU A 43 -5.34 9.91 6.33
C LEU A 43 -6.67 9.16 6.39
N SER A 44 -7.21 8.66 5.28
CA SER A 44 -8.43 7.85 5.33
C SER A 44 -8.27 6.56 6.15
N LEU A 45 -7.04 6.04 6.25
CA LEU A 45 -6.72 4.88 7.08
C LEU A 45 -6.60 5.23 8.57
N SER A 46 -6.40 6.50 8.93
CA SER A 46 -6.45 6.91 10.35
C SER A 46 -7.85 6.79 10.95
N ALA A 47 -8.90 6.73 10.11
CA ALA A 47 -10.26 6.43 10.56
C ALA A 47 -10.40 5.01 11.13
N ALA A 48 -9.44 4.11 10.87
CA ALA A 48 -9.39 2.78 11.47
C ALA A 48 -8.87 2.77 12.92
N CYS A 49 -8.68 3.94 13.55
CA CYS A 49 -8.19 4.10 14.93
C CYS A 49 -6.86 3.38 15.23
N LEU A 50 -6.01 3.25 14.21
CA LEU A 50 -4.71 2.59 14.34
C LEU A 50 -3.73 3.48 15.11
N THR A 51 -2.90 2.83 15.89
CA THR A 51 -1.88 3.37 16.80
C THR A 51 -0.51 2.85 16.40
N VAL A 52 0.55 3.45 16.95
CA VAL A 52 1.94 3.02 16.70
C VAL A 52 2.25 1.60 17.14
N ASP A 53 1.43 1.04 18.03
CA ASP A 53 1.57 -0.32 18.54
C ASP A 53 0.91 -1.37 17.62
N ASP A 54 0.14 -0.92 16.62
CA ASP A 54 -0.48 -1.82 15.66
C ASP A 54 0.56 -2.49 14.76
N MET A 55 0.28 -3.74 14.40
CA MET A 55 1.15 -4.56 13.56
C MET A 55 0.44 -4.96 12.28
N VAL A 56 1.03 -4.60 11.14
CA VAL A 56 0.47 -4.85 9.81
C VAL A 56 1.44 -5.71 8.99
N PRO A 57 1.09 -6.97 8.67
CA PRO A 57 1.89 -7.78 7.76
C PRO A 57 1.64 -7.29 6.32
N GLN A 58 2.74 -7.06 5.59
CA GLN A 58 2.72 -6.64 4.21
C GLN A 58 3.54 -7.60 3.34
N ALA A 59 2.87 -8.38 2.52
CA ALA A 59 3.52 -9.00 1.38
C ALA A 59 3.76 -7.89 0.34
N ARG A 60 5.03 -7.56 0.03
CA ARG A 60 5.34 -6.49 -0.94
C ARG A 60 4.67 -6.79 -2.27
N PRO A 61 3.68 -6.00 -2.70
CA PRO A 61 3.17 -6.14 -4.05
C PRO A 61 3.95 -5.21 -4.97
N LYS A 62 3.87 -5.52 -6.26
CA LYS A 62 4.26 -4.61 -7.34
C LYS A 62 3.54 -3.26 -7.17
N PRO A 63 4.07 -2.14 -7.70
CA PRO A 63 3.44 -0.82 -7.59
C PRO A 63 1.97 -0.87 -8.02
N HIS A 64 1.06 -0.91 -7.04
CA HIS A 64 -0.38 -1.06 -7.21
C HIS A 64 -1.08 0.11 -6.52
N ALA A 65 -2.10 0.67 -7.16
CA ALA A 65 -2.76 1.90 -6.71
C ALA A 65 -3.27 1.84 -5.26
N THR A 66 -3.89 0.72 -4.88
CA THR A 66 -4.39 0.49 -3.52
C THR A 66 -3.30 0.51 -2.46
N VAL A 67 -2.07 0.15 -2.83
CA VAL A 67 -1.00 -0.11 -1.88
C VAL A 67 -0.26 1.17 -1.51
N VAL A 68 -0.31 2.20 -2.36
CA VAL A 68 0.40 3.47 -2.11
C VAL A 68 -0.08 4.16 -0.82
N GLY A 69 -1.40 4.23 -0.61
CA GLY A 69 -1.94 4.82 0.63
C GLY A 69 -1.59 4.01 1.86
N ILE A 70 -1.65 2.67 1.74
CA ILE A 70 -1.35 1.73 2.83
C ILE A 70 0.14 1.73 3.16
N GLU A 71 1.03 1.67 2.17
CA GLU A 71 2.49 1.75 2.34
C GLU A 71 2.91 3.07 2.99
N VAL A 72 2.36 4.21 2.52
CA VAL A 72 2.68 5.50 3.12
C VAL A 72 2.18 5.58 4.56
N PHE A 73 0.94 5.16 4.82
CA PHE A 73 0.38 5.15 6.19
C PHE A 73 1.18 4.22 7.12
N SER A 74 1.42 3.00 6.68
CA SER A 74 2.08 1.98 7.49
C SER A 74 3.56 2.27 7.74
N SER A 75 4.24 2.96 6.82
CA SER A 75 5.64 3.38 7.02
C SER A 75 5.79 4.47 8.08
N VAL A 76 4.70 5.14 8.48
CA VAL A 76 4.75 6.26 9.43
C VAL A 76 3.94 6.03 10.71
N ALA A 77 3.00 5.08 10.71
CA ALA A 77 2.00 4.97 11.78
C ALA A 77 1.96 3.61 12.49
N VAL A 78 2.53 2.54 11.95
CA VAL A 78 2.41 1.17 12.52
C VAL A 78 3.69 0.35 12.30
N VAL A 79 3.90 -0.72 13.08
CA VAL A 79 5.00 -1.65 12.83
C VAL A 79 4.64 -2.56 11.65
N SER A 80 5.47 -2.59 10.61
CA SER A 80 5.21 -3.33 9.38
C SER A 80 6.23 -4.42 9.11
N TRP A 81 5.75 -5.62 8.77
CA TRP A 81 6.58 -6.76 8.37
C TRP A 81 6.51 -6.95 6.88
N PHE A 82 7.66 -7.10 6.22
CA PHE A 82 7.71 -7.22 4.77
C PHE A 82 8.13 -8.62 4.33
N ALA A 83 7.28 -9.28 3.52
CA ALA A 83 7.71 -10.42 2.72
C ALA A 83 8.17 -9.95 1.33
N ALA A 84 9.21 -10.59 0.79
CA ALA A 84 9.76 -10.25 -0.53
C ALA A 84 8.78 -10.53 -1.68
N CYS A 85 7.92 -11.53 -1.50
CA CYS A 85 6.84 -11.91 -2.40
C CYS A 85 5.60 -12.33 -1.59
N PHE A 86 4.47 -12.50 -2.27
CA PHE A 86 3.28 -13.07 -1.64
C PHE A 86 3.49 -14.57 -1.36
N ASP A 87 3.32 -14.93 -0.09
CA ASP A 87 3.29 -16.31 0.43
C ASP A 87 2.11 -16.39 1.41
N ASP A 88 1.15 -17.27 1.12
CA ASP A 88 -0.11 -17.36 1.86
C ASP A 88 0.07 -17.96 3.26
N GLY A 89 1.02 -18.87 3.43
CA GLY A 89 1.37 -19.43 4.74
C GLY A 89 2.07 -18.41 5.65
N TRP A 90 3.01 -17.65 5.11
CA TRP A 90 3.69 -16.56 5.81
C TRP A 90 2.72 -15.46 6.20
N MET A 91 1.80 -15.08 5.30
CA MET A 91 0.75 -14.10 5.59
C MET A 91 -0.20 -14.60 6.68
N TRP A 92 -0.60 -15.87 6.63
CA TRP A 92 -1.42 -16.50 7.66
C TRP A 92 -0.72 -16.55 9.02
N ASP A 93 0.54 -16.97 9.05
CA ASP A 93 1.34 -17.00 10.27
C ASP A 93 1.57 -15.59 10.83
N GLY A 94 1.80 -14.61 9.94
CA GLY A 94 1.85 -13.20 10.31
C GLY A 94 0.57 -12.76 11.00
N TRP A 95 -0.58 -13.07 10.39
CA TRP A 95 -1.87 -12.71 10.94
C TRP A 95 -2.16 -13.40 12.28
N MET A 96 -2.09 -14.74 12.31
CA MET A 96 -2.56 -15.54 13.45
C MET A 96 -1.53 -15.70 14.57
N LYS A 97 -0.23 -15.72 14.25
CA LYS A 97 0.83 -16.04 15.23
C LYS A 97 1.66 -14.82 15.64
N ARG A 98 1.64 -13.71 14.90
CA ARG A 98 2.51 -12.54 15.17
C ARG A 98 1.79 -11.33 15.74
N ALA A 99 0.64 -11.53 16.41
CA ALA A 99 -0.14 -10.45 17.01
C ALA A 99 -0.48 -9.31 16.04
N SER A 100 -0.70 -9.64 14.76
CA SER A 100 -1.13 -8.64 13.77
C SER A 100 -2.49 -8.10 14.17
N THR A 101 -2.60 -6.78 14.23
CA THR A 101 -3.85 -6.11 14.61
C THR A 101 -4.70 -5.73 13.41
N LEU A 102 -4.09 -5.69 12.21
CA LEU A 102 -4.79 -5.41 10.96
C LEU A 102 -4.15 -6.13 9.78
N VAL A 103 -4.98 -6.66 8.89
CA VAL A 103 -4.55 -7.28 7.62
C VAL A 103 -5.25 -6.59 6.46
N PHE A 104 -4.48 -6.23 5.43
CA PHE A 104 -5.00 -5.75 4.16
C PHE A 104 -4.73 -6.78 3.07
N GLY A 105 -5.70 -6.98 2.19
CA GLY A 105 -5.54 -7.86 1.04
C GLY A 105 -6.68 -7.70 0.05
N VAL A 106 -6.40 -7.99 -1.22
CA VAL A 106 -7.49 -8.22 -2.19
C VAL A 106 -8.24 -9.50 -1.80
N PRO A 107 -9.52 -9.66 -2.20
CA PRO A 107 -10.30 -10.86 -1.85
C PRO A 107 -9.59 -12.18 -2.18
N ALA A 108 -8.86 -12.23 -3.29
CA ALA A 108 -8.09 -13.40 -3.70
C ALA A 108 -6.94 -13.78 -2.74
N ILE A 109 -6.39 -12.83 -1.97
CA ILE A 109 -5.41 -13.09 -0.92
C ILE A 109 -6.11 -13.72 0.29
N ILE A 110 -7.23 -13.13 0.73
CA ILE A 110 -7.99 -13.62 1.88
C ILE A 110 -8.45 -15.07 1.66
N ILE A 111 -9.02 -15.37 0.49
CA ILE A 111 -9.45 -16.73 0.12
C ILE A 111 -8.27 -17.73 0.10
N ARG A 112 -7.06 -17.28 -0.27
CA ARG A 112 -5.88 -18.16 -0.21
C ARG A 112 -5.43 -18.41 1.21
N MET A 113 -5.47 -17.39 2.07
CA MET A 113 -5.12 -17.51 3.48
C MET A 113 -6.05 -18.46 4.24
N GLU A 114 -7.34 -18.51 3.90
CA GLU A 114 -8.31 -19.46 4.48
C GLU A 114 -7.93 -20.94 4.33
N ARG A 115 -7.01 -21.28 3.43
CA ARG A 115 -6.51 -22.67 3.27
C ARG A 115 -5.68 -23.16 4.44
N HIS A 116 -5.26 -22.26 5.33
CA HIS A 116 -4.42 -22.56 6.49
C HIS A 116 -5.22 -22.60 7.81
N TYR A 117 -6.56 -22.45 7.73
CA TYR A 117 -7.49 -22.67 8.83
C TYR A 117 -7.80 -24.16 9.04
#